data_AF-A0A8I3A8I5-F1
#
_entry.id   AF-A0A8I3A8I5-F1
#
_cell.length_a   1.000
_cell.length_b   1.000
_cell.length_c   1.000
_cell.angle_alpha   90.00
_cell.angle_beta   90.00
_cell.angle_gamma   90.00
#
_symmetry.space_group_name_H-M   'P 1'
#
loop_
_entity.id
_entity.type
_entity.pdbx_description
1 polymer ?
#
loop_
_entity_poly.entity_id
_entity_poly.type
_entity_poly.pdbx_seq_one_letter_code
_entity_poly.pdbx_strand_id
1 'polypeptide(L)'
;MRCHGIEWRYSQLSNTDLDSLITQFKKRRPESGIRYIVGFLRRHGIRVQHRRVVESLHRVDRIGQILRNQQVKRRRQYHVKCPNALWHLDGHHKLIQWGIVIHGVINGFCRTVRA
;
A
#
# COMPACT_ATOMS: atom_id res chain seq x y z
N MET A 1 8.57 5.77 23.40
CA MET A 1 9.06 5.15 22.14
C MET A 1 10.55 5.40 21.84
N ARG A 2 11.17 6.55 22.19
CA ARG A 2 12.65 6.65 22.25
C ARG A 2 13.28 5.91 23.44
N CYS A 3 12.50 5.71 24.49
CA CYS A 3 12.83 4.99 25.72
C CYS A 3 13.01 3.46 25.58
N HIS A 4 13.06 2.91 24.36
CA HIS A 4 13.26 1.47 24.10
C HIS A 4 14.48 1.18 23.21
N GLY A 5 15.41 2.13 23.06
CA GLY A 5 16.65 1.92 22.29
C GLY A 5 16.48 1.78 20.77
N ILE A 6 15.28 2.02 20.23
CA ILE A 6 15.03 1.99 18.79
C ILE A 6 15.58 3.28 18.18
N GLU A 7 16.77 3.22 17.62
CA GLU A 7 17.41 4.34 16.97
C GLU A 7 16.83 4.57 15.57
N TRP A 8 16.24 5.75 15.35
CA TRP A 8 15.54 6.06 14.11
C TRP A 8 16.51 6.56 13.02
N ARG A 9 17.64 5.87 12.78
CA ARG A 9 18.59 6.26 11.72
C ARG A 9 18.22 5.67 10.36
N TYR A 10 18.51 6.42 9.30
CA TYR A 10 18.45 5.89 7.93
C TYR A 10 19.75 5.17 7.62
N SER A 11 19.66 4.07 6.89
CA SER A 11 20.82 3.33 6.41
C SER A 11 21.59 4.16 5.37
N GLN A 12 22.91 4.21 5.50
CA GLN A 12 23.79 4.77 4.48
C GLN A 12 23.91 3.76 3.34
N LEU A 13 22.96 3.82 2.40
CA LEU A 13 22.89 2.93 1.24
C LEU A 13 23.01 3.78 -0.04
N SER A 14 23.81 3.36 -1.00
CA SER A 14 23.92 4.06 -2.29
C SER A 14 22.62 3.91 -3.11
N ASN A 15 22.42 4.77 -4.12
CA ASN A 15 21.28 4.59 -5.02
C ASN A 15 21.40 3.31 -5.85
N THR A 16 22.61 2.94 -6.25
CA THR A 16 22.89 1.75 -7.06
C THR A 16 22.58 0.46 -6.30
N ASP A 17 22.95 0.39 -5.02
CA ASP A 17 22.65 -0.77 -4.16
C ASP A 17 21.14 -0.87 -3.90
N LEU A 18 20.50 0.28 -3.66
CA LEU A 18 19.05 0.34 -3.49
C LEU A 18 18.31 -0.16 -4.74
N ASP A 19 18.73 0.30 -5.93
CA ASP A 19 18.18 -0.11 -7.21
C ASP A 19 18.38 -1.62 -7.44
N SER A 20 19.55 -2.16 -7.07
CA SER A 20 19.85 -3.60 -7.18
C SER A 20 18.94 -4.45 -6.29
N LEU A 21 18.74 -4.04 -5.04
CA LEU A 21 17.84 -4.71 -4.10
C LEU A 21 16.39 -4.65 -4.57
N ILE A 22 15.93 -3.48 -5.03
CA ILE A 22 14.57 -3.31 -5.53
C ILE A 22 14.36 -4.11 -6.83
N THR A 23 15.35 -4.17 -7.70
CA THR A 23 15.33 -5.01 -8.92
C THR A 23 15.21 -6.49 -8.54
N GLN A 24 16.01 -6.96 -7.59
CA GLN A 24 15.94 -8.35 -7.12
C GLN A 24 14.57 -8.68 -6.53
N PHE A 25 14.02 -7.77 -5.73
CA PHE A 25 12.68 -7.93 -5.15
C PHE A 25 11.61 -7.98 -6.25
N LYS A 26 11.68 -7.07 -7.23
CA LYS A 26 10.74 -7.00 -8.36
C LYS A 26 10.81 -8.20 -9.28
N LYS A 27 11.99 -8.78 -9.52
CA LYS A 27 12.12 -10.06 -10.24
C LYS A 27 11.32 -11.19 -9.58
N ARG A 28 11.30 -11.24 -8.25
CA ARG A 28 10.53 -12.26 -7.49
C ARG A 28 9.05 -11.92 -7.35
N ARG A 29 8.72 -10.62 -7.26
CA ARG A 29 7.36 -10.12 -7.02
C ARG A 29 7.05 -8.88 -7.88
N PRO A 30 6.82 -9.05 -9.19
CA PRO A 30 6.69 -7.93 -10.13
C PRO A 30 5.55 -6.99 -9.75
N GLU A 31 4.40 -7.55 -9.35
CA GLU A 31 3.17 -6.81 -9.02
C GLU A 31 3.14 -6.17 -7.62
N SER A 32 4.21 -6.30 -6.85
CA SER A 32 4.25 -5.72 -5.50
C SER A 32 4.38 -4.19 -5.54
N GLY A 33 3.52 -3.54 -4.74
CA GLY A 33 3.56 -2.10 -4.52
C GLY A 33 4.62 -1.66 -3.50
N ILE A 34 4.79 -0.34 -3.37
CA ILE A 34 5.83 0.28 -2.54
C ILE A 34 5.83 -0.17 -1.08
N ARG A 35 4.65 -0.46 -0.49
CA ARG A 35 4.54 -0.93 0.90
C ARG A 35 5.26 -2.27 1.12
N TYR A 36 5.17 -3.19 0.15
CA TYR A 36 5.87 -4.46 0.23
C TYR A 36 7.39 -4.30 0.09
N ILE A 37 7.84 -3.36 -0.75
CA ILE A 37 9.26 -3.03 -0.89
C ILE A 37 9.81 -2.45 0.41
N VAL A 38 9.11 -1.49 1.00
CA VAL A 38 9.50 -0.91 2.30
C VAL A 38 9.54 -1.98 3.39
N GLY A 39 8.56 -2.89 3.41
CA GLY A 39 8.56 -4.04 4.32
C GLY A 39 9.74 -4.99 4.09
N PHE A 40 10.07 -5.28 2.84
CA PHE A 40 11.23 -6.09 2.46
C PHE A 40 12.54 -5.46 2.95
N LEU A 41 12.76 -4.16 2.68
CA LEU A 41 13.96 -3.44 3.13
C LEU A 41 14.06 -3.46 4.67
N ARG A 42 12.96 -3.17 5.37
CA ARG A 42 12.91 -3.19 6.84
C ARG A 42 13.23 -4.56 7.43
N ARG A 43 12.74 -5.64 6.81
CA ARG A 43 13.06 -7.01 7.24
C ARG A 43 14.55 -7.32 7.14
N HIS A 44 15.28 -6.65 6.24
CA HIS A 44 16.74 -6.79 6.10
C HIS A 44 17.51 -5.75 6.93
N GLY A 45 16.85 -5.07 7.88
CA GLY A 45 17.49 -4.04 8.70
C GLY A 45 17.79 -2.73 7.94
N ILE A 46 17.30 -2.60 6.70
CA ILE A 46 17.56 -1.44 5.86
C ILE A 46 16.40 -0.46 5.99
N ARG A 47 16.71 0.74 6.48
CA ARG A 47 15.74 1.82 6.59
C ARG A 47 16.10 2.96 5.64
N VAL A 48 15.29 3.14 4.62
CA VAL A 48 15.49 4.15 3.57
C VAL A 48 14.38 5.20 3.61
N GLN A 49 14.69 6.44 3.24
CA GLN A 49 13.71 7.50 3.06
C GLN A 49 12.69 7.10 1.97
N HIS A 50 11.41 7.37 2.21
CA HIS A 50 10.33 7.05 1.25
C HIS A 50 10.61 7.64 -0.15
N ARG A 51 11.08 8.89 -0.20
CA ARG A 51 11.45 9.58 -1.46
C ARG A 51 12.44 8.76 -2.30
N ARG A 52 13.50 8.23 -1.68
CA ARG A 52 14.51 7.44 -2.39
C ARG A 52 13.97 6.10 -2.91
N VAL A 53 13.05 5.47 -2.17
CA VAL A 53 12.37 4.25 -2.62
C VAL A 53 11.50 4.52 -3.85
N VAL A 54 10.77 5.64 -3.87
CA VAL A 54 9.98 6.08 -5.03
C VAL A 54 10.87 6.36 -6.24
N GLU A 55 11.97 7.09 -6.06
CA GLU A 55 12.92 7.40 -7.13
C GLU A 55 13.58 6.14 -7.68
N SER A 56 13.96 5.20 -6.81
CA SER A 56 14.50 3.89 -7.22
C SER A 56 13.50 3.08 -8.03
N LEU A 57 12.24 3.00 -7.56
CA LEU A 57 11.14 2.39 -8.31
C LEU A 57 10.95 3.01 -9.70
N HIS A 58 11.08 4.33 -9.81
CA HIS A 58 10.97 5.03 -11.09
C HIS A 58 12.15 4.68 -12.03
N ARG A 59 13.36 4.47 -11.50
CA ARG A 59 14.52 4.02 -12.31
C ARG A 59 14.41 2.56 -12.73
N VAL A 60 13.95 1.68 -11.83
CA VAL A 60 13.93 0.23 -12.02
C VAL A 60 12.71 -0.28 -12.80
N ASP A 61 11.54 0.34 -12.60
CA ASP A 61 10.24 -0.22 -13.01
C ASP A 61 9.29 0.86 -13.54
N ARG A 62 9.80 1.77 -14.39
CA ARG A 62 8.98 2.85 -14.98
C ARG A 62 7.84 2.30 -15.84
N ILE A 63 8.15 1.33 -16.69
CA ILE A 63 7.19 0.74 -17.63
C ILE A 63 6.12 -0.05 -16.89
N GLY A 64 6.50 -0.92 -15.93
CA GLY A 64 5.53 -1.69 -15.14
C GLY A 64 4.65 -0.80 -14.26
N GLN A 65 5.14 0.36 -13.80
CA GLN A 65 4.29 1.36 -13.14
C GLN A 65 3.24 1.95 -14.08
N ILE A 66 3.62 2.32 -15.31
CA ILE A 66 2.69 2.86 -16.30
C ILE A 66 1.62 1.82 -16.66
N LEU A 67 2.03 0.59 -16.97
CA LEU A 67 1.11 -0.50 -17.32
C LEU A 67 0.10 -0.80 -16.20
N ARG A 68 0.54 -0.81 -14.94
CA ARG A 68 -0.37 -0.99 -13.78
C ARG A 68 -1.33 0.17 -13.58
N ASN A 69 -0.87 1.41 -13.80
CA ASN A 69 -1.75 2.57 -13.69
C ASN A 69 -2.81 2.59 -14.81
N GLN A 70 -2.49 2.04 -15.98
CA GLN A 70 -3.42 1.87 -17.09
C GLN A 70 -4.39 0.70 -16.90
N GLN A 71 -4.04 -0.29 -16.08
CA GLN A 71 -4.98 -1.35 -15.69
C GLN A 71 -6.05 -0.80 -14.76
N VAL A 72 -7.13 -0.31 -15.37
CA VAL A 72 -8.37 0.00 -14.66
C VAL A 72 -8.82 -1.28 -13.97
N LYS A 73 -8.84 -1.26 -12.64
CA LYS A 73 -9.46 -2.34 -11.86
C LYS A 73 -10.93 -2.41 -12.25
N ARG A 74 -11.30 -3.38 -13.09
CA ARG A 74 -12.69 -3.62 -13.46
C ARG A 74 -13.48 -3.88 -12.17
N ARG A 75 -14.38 -2.95 -11.84
CA ARG A 75 -15.27 -3.12 -10.70
C ARG A 75 -16.14 -4.33 -11.00
N ARG A 76 -16.06 -5.36 -10.16
CA ARG A 76 -16.91 -6.54 -10.31
C ARG A 76 -18.36 -6.11 -10.11
N GLN A 77 -19.25 -6.56 -10.98
CA GLN A 77 -20.68 -6.46 -10.68
C GLN A 77 -20.97 -7.39 -9.51
N TYR A 78 -21.45 -6.83 -8.42
CA TYR A 78 -21.86 -7.59 -7.24
C TYR A 78 -23.38 -7.50 -7.08
N HIS A 79 -23.97 -8.60 -6.66
CA HIS A 79 -25.40 -8.72 -6.42
C HIS A 79 -25.64 -9.43 -5.10
N VAL A 80 -26.54 -8.86 -4.29
CA VAL A 80 -27.01 -9.44 -3.03
C VAL A 80 -28.46 -9.83 -3.24
N LYS A 81 -28.81 -11.06 -2.83
CA LYS A 81 -30.08 -11.71 -3.17
C LYS A 81 -31.32 -10.95 -2.66
N CYS A 82 -31.24 -10.34 -1.48
CA CYS A 82 -32.34 -9.63 -0.84
C CYS A 82 -31.82 -8.65 0.23
N PRO A 83 -32.65 -7.68 0.68
CA PRO A 83 -32.33 -6.86 1.84
C PRO A 83 -31.93 -7.71 3.05
N ASN A 84 -30.96 -7.23 3.83
CA ASN A 84 -30.48 -7.83 5.08
C ASN A 84 -29.72 -9.16 4.92
N ALA A 85 -29.51 -9.66 3.69
CA ALA A 85 -28.66 -10.83 3.46
C ALA A 85 -27.15 -10.56 3.62
N LEU A 86 -26.72 -9.30 3.48
CA LEU A 86 -25.33 -8.87 3.65
C LEU A 86 -25.28 -7.43 4.15
N TRP A 87 -24.36 -7.15 5.07
CA TRP A 87 -24.09 -5.82 5.58
C TRP A 87 -22.61 -5.49 5.39
N HIS A 88 -22.33 -4.29 4.87
CA HIS A 88 -20.98 -3.77 4.74
C HIS A 88 -20.69 -2.83 5.91
N LEU A 89 -19.50 -2.99 6.50
CA LEU A 89 -18.95 -2.12 7.53
C LEU A 89 -17.60 -1.62 7.02
N ASP A 90 -17.42 -0.29 6.97
CA ASP A 90 -16.14 0.33 6.64
C ASP A 90 -15.76 1.37 7.69
N GLY A 91 -14.46 1.54 7.89
CA GLY A 91 -13.88 2.43 8.90
C GLY A 91 -13.10 3.57 8.28
N HIS A 92 -13.42 4.80 8.67
CA HIS A 92 -12.62 5.98 8.39
C HIS A 92 -11.63 6.27 9.53
N HIS A 93 -10.37 5.89 9.33
CA HIS A 93 -9.33 5.94 10.38
C HIS A 93 -8.40 7.16 10.26
N LYS A 94 -8.64 8.11 9.34
CA LYS A 94 -7.73 9.25 9.16
C LYS A 94 -7.63 10.12 10.42
N LEU A 95 -8.67 10.11 11.26
CA LEU A 95 -8.73 10.92 12.48
C LEU A 95 -8.25 10.18 13.75
N ILE A 96 -7.68 8.98 13.62
CA ILE A 96 -7.32 8.15 14.77
C ILE A 96 -6.28 8.79 15.69
N GLN A 97 -5.44 9.70 15.17
CA GLN A 97 -4.48 10.45 15.97
C GLN A 97 -5.13 11.42 16.96
N TRP A 98 -6.37 11.84 16.70
CA TRP A 98 -7.19 12.64 17.61
C TRP A 98 -8.19 11.78 18.41
N GLY A 99 -8.04 10.45 18.38
CA GLY A 99 -8.93 9.52 19.08
C GLY A 99 -10.29 9.29 18.39
N ILE A 100 -10.47 9.72 17.15
CA ILE A 100 -11.74 9.62 16.43
C ILE A 100 -11.65 8.55 15.34
N VAL A 101 -12.60 7.63 15.33
CA VAL A 101 -12.80 6.64 14.25
C VAL A 101 -14.28 6.61 13.89
N ILE A 102 -14.59 6.81 12.60
CA ILE A 102 -15.96 6.81 12.11
C ILE A 102 -16.22 5.49 11.40
N HIS A 103 -17.29 4.80 11.76
CA HIS A 103 -17.71 3.56 11.08
C HIS A 103 -19.01 3.81 10.32
N GLY A 104 -19.02 3.45 9.04
CA GLY A 104 -20.20 3.47 8.20
C GLY A 104 -20.73 2.06 7.99
N VAL A 105 -22.03 1.86 8.15
CA VAL A 105 -22.71 0.59 7.93
C VAL A 105 -23.79 0.75 6.87
N ILE A 106 -23.81 -0.13 5.88
CA ILE A 106 -24.83 -0.13 4.83
C ILE A 106 -25.25 -1.55 4.46
N ASN A 107 -26.54 -1.72 4.18
CA ASN A 107 -27.09 -2.97 3.65
C ASN A 107 -26.56 -3.19 2.21
N GLY A 108 -25.95 -4.35 1.96
CA GLY A 108 -25.37 -4.71 0.65
C GLY A 108 -26.40 -4.89 -0.48
N PHE A 109 -27.70 -4.92 -0.17
CA PHE A 109 -28.74 -4.80 -1.20
C PHE A 109 -28.92 -3.36 -1.68
N CYS A 110 -28.60 -2.37 -0.84
CA CYS A 110 -28.83 -0.95 -1.11
C CYS A 110 -27.79 -0.42 -2.12
N ARG A 111 -28.25 0.06 -3.28
CA ARG A 111 -27.40 0.52 -4.40
C ARG A 111 -27.36 2.03 -4.57
N THR A 112 -27.68 2.79 -3.52
CA THR A 112 -27.79 4.27 -3.58
C THR A 112 -26.51 4.94 -4.09
N VAL A 113 -25.34 4.35 -3.81
CA VAL A 113 -24.07 4.80 -4.40
C VAL A 113 -23.88 4.08 -5.74
N ARG A 114 -24.49 4.60 -6.81
CA ARG A 114 -24.11 4.26 -8.17
C ARG A 114 -22.79 4.98 -8.50
N ALA A 115 -21.88 4.27 -9.14
CA ALA A 115 -20.58 4.75 -9.56
C ALA A 115 -20.68 5.43 -10.93
#